data_AF-A0A377NF09-F1
#
_entry.id   AF-A0A377NF09-F1
#
_cell.length_a   1.000
_cell.length_b   1.000
_cell.length_c   1.000
_cell.angle_alpha   90.00
_cell.angle_beta   90.00
_cell.angle_gamma   90.00
#
_symmetry.space_group_name_H-M   'P 1'
#
loop_
_entity.id
_entity.type
_entity.pdbx_description
1 polymer ?
#
loop_
_entity_poly.entity_id
_entity_poly.type
_entity_poly.pdbx_seq_one_letter_code
_entity_poly.pdbx_strand_id
1 'polypeptide(L)'
;MRVTVNGKLANGITAKDVVMALVAKIGAAGATGYAIEFCGQGIDMLSVEGRMTICNMAVEAGARGAFMAPDEKVFEYLKDKPRAPKGQQWLDAVAVWKRELHSDADAVFDREVELSAEEIAPMVSWGTSPDQALAINGQVPDPSAEPDASRRKDLQRALNYMGLRAGQPLNSINISHAFIGSCTNARIEDLRAAAEVVRGKSVASTVRAMIVPGSSQVRAQAEEEGLAEIFIQAGFEWRQSGCSMCLAMNDDVLSPGDRCASSTNRNFEGRQGAGARTHLMSPAMVAAAAIRGHLTDVREV
;
A
#
# COMPACT_ATOMS: atom_id res chain seq x y z
N MET A 1 3.25 17.62 12.06
CA MET A 1 4.35 16.65 11.94
C MET A 1 4.92 16.74 10.53
N ARG A 2 6.24 16.67 10.37
CA ARG A 2 6.91 16.50 9.07
C ARG A 2 7.51 15.11 8.95
N VAL A 3 7.29 14.46 7.82
CA VAL A 3 7.94 13.19 7.45
C VAL A 3 8.82 13.45 6.23
N THR A 4 10.13 13.30 6.41
CA THR A 4 11.12 13.50 5.35
C THR A 4 11.62 12.14 4.85
N VAL A 5 11.46 11.86 3.56
CA VAL A 5 12.00 10.64 2.92
C VAL A 5 13.25 11.02 2.13
N ASN A 6 14.41 10.73 2.72
CA ASN A 6 15.72 11.08 2.19
C ASN A 6 16.25 10.01 1.22
N GLY A 7 16.84 10.43 0.10
CA GLY A 7 17.42 9.53 -0.89
C GLY A 7 16.43 9.02 -1.94
N LYS A 8 16.91 8.12 -2.80
CA LYS A 8 16.13 7.53 -3.90
C LYS A 8 15.61 6.15 -3.52
N LEU A 9 14.32 5.92 -3.77
CA LEU A 9 13.70 4.59 -3.67
C LEU A 9 14.41 3.61 -4.62
N ALA A 10 14.77 2.45 -4.07
CA ALA A 10 15.38 1.37 -4.85
C ALA A 10 14.37 0.72 -5.81
N ASN A 11 14.88 -0.06 -6.77
CA ASN A 11 14.01 -0.81 -7.68
C ASN A 11 13.14 -1.82 -6.90
N GLY A 12 11.88 -1.94 -7.29
CA GLY A 12 10.88 -2.76 -6.60
C GLY A 12 10.26 -2.12 -5.35
N ILE A 13 10.68 -0.91 -4.95
CA ILE A 13 10.10 -0.17 -3.83
C ILE A 13 9.03 0.80 -4.35
N THR A 14 7.86 0.78 -3.71
CA THR A 14 6.70 1.56 -4.09
C THR A 14 6.27 2.52 -2.99
N ALA A 15 5.33 3.42 -3.32
CA ALA A 15 4.69 4.30 -2.33
C ALA A 15 4.04 3.53 -1.16
N LYS A 16 3.54 2.30 -1.43
CA LYS A 16 2.96 1.42 -0.41
C LYS A 16 4.00 1.02 0.64
N ASP A 17 5.20 0.69 0.19
CA ASP A 17 6.30 0.30 1.07
C ASP A 17 6.76 1.49 1.93
N VAL A 18 6.81 2.69 1.36
CA VAL A 18 7.14 3.93 2.08
C VAL A 18 6.18 4.19 3.23
N VAL A 19 4.87 4.18 2.97
CA VAL A 19 3.88 4.46 4.03
C VAL A 19 3.79 3.32 5.05
N MET A 20 3.98 2.06 4.63
CA MET A 20 4.06 0.94 5.58
C MET A 20 5.30 1.03 6.47
N ALA A 21 6.46 1.41 5.92
CA ALA A 21 7.67 1.65 6.70
C ALA A 21 7.48 2.79 7.71
N LEU A 22 6.81 3.88 7.32
CA LEU A 22 6.44 4.94 8.25
C LEU A 22 5.56 4.41 9.38
N VAL A 23 4.44 3.77 9.04
CA VAL A 23 3.43 3.31 10.02
C VAL A 23 4.05 2.27 10.97
N ALA A 24 4.91 1.38 10.48
CA ALA A 24 5.68 0.46 11.33
C ALA A 24 6.66 1.19 12.27
N LYS A 25 7.31 2.26 11.81
CA LYS A 25 8.26 3.05 12.60
C LYS A 25 7.59 3.85 13.72
N ILE A 26 6.43 4.46 13.44
CA ILE A 26 5.78 5.38 14.39
C ILE A 26 4.61 4.76 15.15
N GLY A 27 4.13 3.59 14.73
CA GLY A 27 2.97 2.89 15.29
C GLY A 27 1.63 3.43 14.80
N ALA A 28 0.55 2.67 15.01
CA ALA A 28 -0.80 3.03 14.56
C ALA A 28 -1.35 4.33 15.17
N ALA A 29 -0.80 4.76 16.31
CA ALA A 29 -1.14 6.03 16.97
C ALA A 29 -0.05 7.10 16.84
N GLY A 30 1.01 6.85 16.05
CA GLY A 30 2.21 7.67 16.01
C GLY A 30 2.01 9.10 15.55
N ALA A 31 0.97 9.35 14.74
CA ALA A 31 0.58 10.66 14.23
C ALA A 31 -0.73 11.18 14.84
N THR A 32 -1.22 10.58 15.93
CA THR A 32 -2.41 11.07 16.65
C THR A 32 -2.25 12.53 17.04
N GLY A 33 -3.22 13.36 16.64
CA GLY A 33 -3.22 14.80 16.92
C GLY A 33 -2.46 15.64 15.90
N TYR A 34 -1.78 15.02 14.92
CA TYR A 34 -1.01 15.73 13.90
C TYR A 34 -1.67 15.65 12.53
N ALA A 35 -1.53 16.72 11.74
CA ALA A 35 -1.47 16.59 10.29
C ALA A 35 -0.01 16.31 9.87
N ILE A 36 0.17 15.53 8.81
CA ILE A 36 1.48 15.16 8.30
C ILE A 36 1.76 15.90 6.99
N GLU A 37 2.88 16.62 6.96
CA GLU A 37 3.51 17.03 5.71
C GLU A 37 4.55 15.97 5.31
N PHE A 38 4.45 15.47 4.08
CA PHE A 38 5.44 14.58 3.49
C PHE A 38 6.33 15.34 2.52
N CYS A 39 7.65 15.21 2.66
CA CYS A 39 8.64 15.86 1.79
C CYS A 39 9.89 15.01 1.59
N GLY A 40 10.82 15.53 0.80
CA GLY A 40 12.12 14.91 0.52
C GLY A 40 12.16 14.14 -0.80
N GLN A 41 13.39 13.84 -1.24
CA GLN A 41 13.67 13.26 -2.55
C GLN A 41 12.85 11.99 -2.84
N GLY A 42 12.62 11.14 -1.84
CA GLY A 42 11.83 9.92 -2.01
C GLY A 42 10.37 10.21 -2.39
N ILE A 43 9.80 11.30 -1.86
CA ILE A 43 8.43 11.77 -2.19
C ILE A 43 8.39 12.44 -3.57
N ASP A 44 9.41 13.25 -3.88
CA ASP A 44 9.50 13.96 -5.16
C ASP A 44 9.54 12.99 -6.34
N MET A 45 10.17 11.82 -6.18
CA MET A 45 10.24 10.79 -7.22
C MET A 45 8.92 10.08 -7.49
N LEU A 46 7.98 10.05 -6.54
CA LEU A 46 6.70 9.38 -6.74
C LEU A 46 5.87 10.03 -7.84
N SER A 47 5.02 9.24 -8.47
CA SER A 47 3.91 9.74 -9.28
C SER A 47 2.84 10.38 -8.38
N VAL A 48 1.92 11.12 -8.97
CA VAL A 48 0.76 11.68 -8.23
C VAL A 48 -0.11 10.57 -7.63
N GLU A 49 -0.24 9.44 -8.33
CA GLU A 49 -1.01 8.28 -7.85
C GLU A 49 -0.33 7.58 -6.66
N GLY A 50 1.00 7.43 -6.69
CA GLY A 50 1.77 6.94 -5.54
C GLY A 50 1.68 7.89 -4.33
N ARG A 51 1.69 9.20 -4.55
CA ARG A 51 1.44 10.17 -3.46
C ARG A 51 0.06 9.99 -2.84
N MET A 52 -0.95 9.71 -3.66
CA MET A 52 -2.30 9.42 -3.15
C MET A 52 -2.35 8.12 -2.32
N THR A 53 -1.54 7.10 -2.62
CA THR A 53 -1.39 5.91 -1.75
C THR A 53 -0.88 6.30 -0.36
N ILE A 54 0.17 7.13 -0.27
CA ILE A 54 0.70 7.60 1.02
C ILE A 54 -0.35 8.40 1.79
N CYS A 55 -0.96 9.39 1.15
CA CYS A 55 -1.98 10.22 1.80
C CYS A 55 -3.20 9.40 2.25
N ASN A 56 -3.61 8.39 1.48
CA ASN A 56 -4.70 7.50 1.84
C ASN A 56 -4.39 6.72 3.14
N MET A 57 -3.16 6.24 3.28
CA MET A 57 -2.75 5.42 4.42
C MET A 57 -2.24 6.22 5.63
N ALA A 58 -2.14 7.55 5.54
CA ALA A 58 -1.69 8.37 6.67
C ALA A 58 -2.59 8.23 7.91
N VAL A 59 -3.88 8.00 7.71
CA VAL A 59 -4.84 7.75 8.80
C VAL A 59 -4.53 6.44 9.55
N GLU A 60 -3.78 5.52 8.95
CA GLU A 60 -3.39 4.27 9.62
C GLU A 60 -2.28 4.47 10.65
N ALA A 61 -1.64 5.65 10.67
CA ALA A 61 -0.80 6.13 11.77
C ALA A 61 -1.56 7.08 12.73
N GLY A 62 -2.87 7.27 12.56
CA GLY A 62 -3.68 8.17 13.38
C GLY A 62 -3.66 9.64 12.96
N ALA A 63 -3.12 9.96 11.77
CA ALA A 63 -3.04 11.33 11.28
C ALA A 63 -4.43 11.94 11.03
N ARG A 64 -4.58 13.24 11.33
CA ARG A 64 -5.78 14.03 11.02
C ARG A 64 -5.89 14.38 9.52
N GLY A 65 -4.76 14.45 8.85
CA GLY A 65 -4.65 14.77 7.43
C GLY A 65 -3.22 14.56 6.96
N ALA A 66 -3.05 14.45 5.64
CA ALA A 66 -1.74 14.33 5.02
C ALA A 66 -1.70 15.18 3.76
N PHE A 67 -0.59 15.87 3.55
CA PHE A 67 -0.36 16.71 2.38
C PHE A 67 1.10 16.68 1.94
N MET A 68 1.27 16.99 0.66
CA MET A 68 2.55 17.14 -0.03
C MET A 68 2.43 18.41 -0.85
N ALA A 69 3.47 19.23 -0.88
CA ALA A 69 3.51 20.40 -1.76
C ALA A 69 3.32 19.96 -3.23
N PRO A 70 2.54 20.70 -4.04
CA PRO A 70 2.38 20.38 -5.44
C PRO A 70 3.64 20.77 -6.21
N ASP A 71 4.01 19.91 -7.16
CA ASP A 71 5.13 20.10 -8.07
C ASP A 71 4.67 19.99 -9.53
N GLU A 72 5.61 20.03 -10.47
CA GLU A 72 5.37 19.86 -11.90
C GLU A 72 4.50 18.64 -12.22
N LYS A 73 4.73 17.50 -11.53
CA LYS A 73 3.94 16.28 -11.75
C LYS A 73 2.49 16.46 -11.36
N VAL A 74 2.21 17.16 -10.26
CA VAL A 74 0.82 17.50 -9.86
C VAL A 74 0.18 18.40 -10.90
N PHE A 75 0.88 19.42 -11.38
CA PHE A 75 0.34 20.31 -12.41
C PHE A 75 0.07 19.56 -13.72
N GLU A 76 0.98 18.69 -14.17
CA GLU A 76 0.79 17.84 -15.34
C GLU A 76 -0.37 16.87 -15.17
N TYR A 77 -0.51 16.24 -14.00
CA TYR A 77 -1.61 15.32 -13.72
C TYR A 77 -2.98 16.02 -13.72
N LEU A 78 -3.03 17.28 -13.28
CA LEU A 78 -4.25 18.08 -13.29
C LEU A 78 -4.54 18.71 -14.66
N LYS A 79 -3.50 18.92 -15.48
CA LYS A 79 -3.63 19.46 -16.82
C LYS A 79 -4.62 18.60 -17.60
N ASP A 80 -5.53 19.27 -18.31
CA ASP A 80 -6.57 18.63 -19.13
C ASP A 80 -7.67 17.86 -18.40
N LYS A 81 -7.65 17.76 -17.06
CA LYS A 81 -8.80 17.22 -16.32
C LYS A 81 -10.07 18.06 -16.58
N PRO A 82 -11.27 17.45 -16.58
CA PRO A 82 -12.50 18.14 -16.98
C PRO A 82 -12.82 19.41 -16.19
N ARG A 83 -12.37 19.49 -14.93
CA ARG A 83 -12.62 20.62 -14.01
C ARG A 83 -11.38 21.50 -13.76
N ALA A 84 -10.27 21.24 -14.45
CA ALA A 84 -9.09 22.07 -14.34
C ALA A 84 -9.30 23.42 -15.07
N PRO A 85 -8.75 24.53 -14.56
CA PRO A 85 -8.79 25.81 -15.28
C PRO A 85 -8.11 25.67 -16.65
N LYS A 86 -8.49 26.54 -17.60
CA LYS A 86 -8.04 26.46 -19.00
C LYS A 86 -7.43 27.79 -19.46
N GLY A 87 -6.57 27.74 -20.48
CA GLY A 87 -5.97 28.93 -21.08
C GLY A 87 -5.23 29.80 -20.05
N GLN A 88 -5.49 31.11 -20.06
CA GLN A 88 -4.84 32.05 -19.13
C GLN A 88 -5.11 31.72 -17.66
N GLN A 89 -6.33 31.28 -17.32
CA GLN A 89 -6.67 30.90 -15.94
C GLN A 89 -5.83 29.73 -15.42
N TRP A 90 -5.40 28.83 -16.30
CA TRP A 90 -4.48 27.75 -15.93
C TRP A 90 -3.10 28.31 -15.58
N LEU A 91 -2.57 29.21 -16.41
CA LEU A 91 -1.25 29.82 -16.19
C LEU A 91 -1.22 30.60 -14.88
N ASP A 92 -2.27 31.39 -14.62
CA ASP A 92 -2.40 32.18 -13.40
C ASP A 92 -2.52 31.28 -12.16
N ALA A 93 -3.33 30.22 -12.24
CA ALA A 93 -3.50 29.27 -11.15
C ALA A 93 -2.20 28.53 -10.80
N VAL A 94 -1.46 28.02 -11.81
CA VAL A 94 -0.18 27.35 -11.58
C VAL A 94 0.85 28.30 -10.96
N ALA A 95 0.88 29.57 -11.39
CA ALA A 95 1.78 30.55 -10.80
C ALA A 95 1.48 30.79 -9.31
N VAL A 96 0.20 30.89 -8.94
CA VAL A 96 -0.24 31.01 -7.53
C VAL A 96 0.11 29.74 -6.75
N TRP A 97 -0.22 28.56 -7.27
CA TRP A 97 0.04 27.29 -6.57
C TRP A 97 1.52 27.07 -6.29
N LYS A 98 2.40 27.35 -7.26
CA LYS A 98 3.86 27.30 -7.08
C LYS A 98 4.36 28.22 -5.99
N ARG A 99 3.78 29.42 -5.90
CA ARG A 99 4.20 30.44 -4.94
C ARG A 99 3.67 30.19 -3.53
N GLU A 100 2.47 29.64 -3.38
CA GLU A 100 1.73 29.70 -2.11
C GLU A 100 1.43 28.33 -1.48
N LEU A 101 1.51 27.22 -2.21
CA LEU A 101 1.11 25.90 -1.69
C LEU A 101 2.29 25.05 -1.19
N HIS A 102 3.22 25.67 -0.46
CA HIS A 102 4.31 24.98 0.22
C HIS A 102 4.60 25.65 1.57
N SER A 103 5.25 24.91 2.47
CA SER A 103 5.65 25.45 3.77
C SER A 103 6.80 26.44 3.63
N ASP A 104 6.75 27.51 4.44
CA ASP A 104 7.82 28.50 4.54
C ASP A 104 9.14 27.85 5.02
N ALA A 105 10.27 28.45 4.68
CA ALA A 105 11.59 27.90 5.02
C ALA A 105 11.86 27.81 6.54
N ASP A 106 11.19 28.65 7.33
CA ASP A 106 11.25 28.71 8.79
C ASP A 106 10.01 28.07 9.47
N ALA A 107 9.20 27.31 8.71
CA ALA A 107 8.06 26.60 9.27
C ALA A 107 8.49 25.61 10.36
N VAL A 108 7.85 25.72 11.52
CA VAL A 108 8.11 24.86 12.69
C VAL A 108 7.10 23.72 12.72
N PHE A 109 7.60 22.50 12.88
CA PHE A 109 6.77 21.30 13.04
C PHE A 109 6.87 20.75 14.46
N ASP A 110 5.74 20.41 15.08
CA ASP A 110 5.71 19.85 16.44
C ASP A 110 6.51 18.54 16.60
N ARG A 111 6.68 17.81 15.49
CA ARG A 111 7.42 16.55 15.43
C ARG A 111 7.96 16.33 14.03
N GLU A 112 9.18 15.83 13.97
CA GLU A 112 9.84 15.44 12.72
C GLU A 112 10.20 13.96 12.74
N VAL A 113 10.05 13.31 11.59
CA VAL A 113 10.36 11.90 11.39
C VAL A 113 11.12 11.79 10.08
N GLU A 114 12.26 11.12 10.12
CA GLU A 114 13.07 10.85 8.93
C GLU A 114 13.01 9.38 8.53
N LEU A 115 12.94 9.12 7.23
CA LEU A 115 13.06 7.81 6.61
C LEU A 115 14.18 7.86 5.57
N SER A 116 15.07 6.86 5.59
CA SER A 116 16.04 6.65 4.51
C SER A 116 15.40 5.79 3.44
N ALA A 117 15.22 6.32 2.23
CA ALA A 117 14.63 5.61 1.10
C ALA A 117 15.39 4.33 0.73
N GLU A 118 16.71 4.33 0.97
CA GLU A 118 17.61 3.20 0.67
C GLU A 118 17.46 2.05 1.67
N GLU A 119 16.96 2.33 2.88
CA GLU A 119 16.69 1.31 3.91
C GLU A 119 15.30 0.67 3.76
N ILE A 120 14.44 1.24 2.91
CA ILE A 120 13.10 0.71 2.66
C ILE A 120 13.20 -0.50 1.73
N ALA A 121 12.76 -1.65 2.21
CA ALA A 121 12.59 -2.89 1.46
C ALA A 121 11.10 -3.11 1.15
N PRO A 122 10.73 -4.07 0.28
CA PRO A 122 9.33 -4.44 0.09
C PRO A 122 8.70 -4.84 1.43
N MET A 123 7.60 -4.19 1.80
CA MET A 123 6.98 -4.31 3.13
C MET A 123 5.78 -5.25 3.11
N VAL A 124 5.57 -5.95 4.22
CA VAL A 124 4.38 -6.77 4.44
C VAL A 124 3.90 -6.67 5.89
N SER A 125 2.58 -6.59 6.10
CA SER A 125 2.02 -6.74 7.44
C SER A 125 2.02 -8.21 7.85
N TRP A 126 2.50 -8.51 9.06
CA TRP A 126 2.52 -9.87 9.61
C TRP A 126 1.41 -10.08 10.64
N GLY A 127 0.94 -9.01 11.29
CA GLY A 127 -0.05 -9.05 12.36
C GLY A 127 -1.46 -8.63 11.93
N THR A 128 -2.22 -8.06 12.86
CA THR A 128 -3.64 -7.65 12.69
C THR A 128 -3.83 -6.13 12.61
N SER A 129 -2.74 -5.38 12.49
CA SER A 129 -2.74 -3.92 12.35
C SER A 129 -1.67 -3.49 11.33
N PRO A 130 -1.87 -2.38 10.59
CA PRO A 130 -0.91 -1.91 9.59
C PRO A 130 0.50 -1.59 10.14
N ASP A 131 0.62 -1.22 11.41
CA ASP A 131 1.91 -0.98 12.08
C ASP A 131 2.65 -2.26 12.49
N GLN A 132 1.96 -3.41 12.47
CA GLN A 132 2.58 -4.72 12.62
C GLN A 132 3.09 -5.21 11.26
N ALA A 133 4.07 -4.48 10.73
CA ALA A 133 4.67 -4.72 9.42
C ALA A 133 6.20 -4.74 9.48
N LEU A 134 6.80 -5.48 8.55
CA LEU A 134 8.25 -5.67 8.42
C LEU A 134 8.62 -5.78 6.95
N ALA A 135 9.91 -5.67 6.64
CA ALA A 135 10.44 -6.05 5.35
C ALA A 135 10.17 -7.54 5.08
N ILE A 136 9.91 -7.92 3.83
CA ILE A 136 9.55 -9.28 3.43
C ILE A 136 10.61 -10.34 3.77
N ASN A 137 11.88 -9.95 3.84
CA ASN A 137 12.99 -10.81 4.25
C ASN A 137 13.12 -10.95 5.79
N GLY A 138 12.23 -10.32 6.55
CA GLY A 138 12.18 -10.38 8.00
C GLY A 138 11.56 -11.68 8.54
N GLN A 139 11.52 -11.76 9.87
CA GLN A 139 10.92 -12.87 10.61
C GLN A 139 9.83 -12.35 11.54
N VAL A 140 8.81 -13.18 11.78
CA VAL A 140 7.73 -12.90 12.72
C VAL A 140 8.33 -12.62 14.12
N PRO A 141 8.00 -11.49 14.76
CA PRO A 141 8.55 -11.13 16.07
C PRO A 141 8.25 -12.18 17.15
N ASP A 142 9.17 -12.33 18.10
CA ASP A 142 8.97 -13.17 19.28
C ASP A 142 8.40 -12.33 20.44
N PRO A 143 7.16 -12.59 20.91
CA PRO A 143 6.59 -11.88 22.04
C PRO A 143 7.43 -11.97 23.32
N SER A 144 8.21 -13.05 23.52
CA SER A 144 9.07 -13.21 24.70
C SER A 144 10.20 -12.17 24.76
N ALA A 145 10.59 -11.60 23.63
CA ALA A 145 11.61 -10.56 23.53
C ALA A 145 11.05 -9.15 23.76
N GLU A 146 9.73 -8.96 23.81
CA GLU A 146 9.10 -7.66 24.05
C GLU A 146 9.07 -7.37 25.57
N PRO A 147 9.77 -6.34 26.06
CA PRO A 147 9.81 -6.03 27.49
C PRO A 147 8.47 -5.49 28.03
N ASP A 148 7.71 -4.73 27.24
CA ASP A 148 6.44 -4.17 27.67
C ASP A 148 5.33 -5.24 27.72
N ALA A 149 4.69 -5.40 28.87
CA ALA A 149 3.71 -6.46 29.08
C ALA A 149 2.43 -6.29 28.23
N SER A 150 2.03 -5.04 27.94
CA SER A 150 0.86 -4.78 27.11
C SER A 150 1.16 -5.14 25.65
N ARG A 151 2.27 -4.62 25.12
CA ARG A 151 2.74 -4.93 23.77
C ARG A 151 2.98 -6.42 23.58
N ARG A 152 3.59 -7.10 24.56
CA ARG A 152 3.76 -8.55 24.53
C ARG A 152 2.43 -9.29 24.36
N LYS A 153 1.40 -8.88 25.11
CA LYS A 153 0.06 -9.47 25.00
C LYS A 153 -0.57 -9.19 23.63
N ASP A 154 -0.39 -7.99 23.10
CA ASP A 154 -0.89 -7.60 21.77
C ASP A 154 -0.20 -8.39 20.65
N LEU A 155 1.13 -8.56 20.71
CA LEU A 155 1.90 -9.41 19.80
C LEU A 155 1.38 -10.86 19.86
N GLN A 156 1.24 -11.43 21.06
CA GLN A 156 0.76 -12.80 21.23
C GLN A 156 -0.65 -13.00 20.65
N ARG A 157 -1.55 -12.03 20.85
CA ARG A 157 -2.89 -12.06 20.27
C ARG A 157 -2.83 -12.03 18.74
N ALA A 158 -2.03 -11.14 18.16
CA ALA A 158 -1.86 -11.04 16.71
C ALA A 158 -1.33 -12.35 16.12
N LEU A 159 -0.32 -12.97 16.75
CA LEU A 159 0.22 -14.26 16.30
C LEU A 159 -0.82 -15.39 16.37
N ASN A 160 -1.59 -15.45 17.44
CA ASN A 160 -2.66 -16.45 17.60
C ASN A 160 -3.73 -16.30 16.51
N TYR A 161 -4.17 -15.07 16.25
CA TYR A 161 -5.15 -14.77 15.20
C TYR A 161 -4.61 -15.13 13.81
N MET A 162 -3.41 -14.64 13.51
CA MET A 162 -2.74 -14.86 12.23
C MET A 162 -2.25 -16.29 12.04
N GLY A 163 -2.28 -17.13 13.08
CA GLY A 163 -1.78 -18.50 13.04
C GLY A 163 -0.30 -18.57 12.66
N LEU A 164 0.51 -17.66 13.20
CA LEU A 164 1.95 -17.53 12.94
C LEU A 164 2.78 -17.97 14.14
N ARG A 165 4.01 -18.39 13.89
CA ARG A 165 4.98 -18.76 14.92
C ARG A 165 6.07 -17.69 15.03
N ALA A 166 6.53 -17.42 16.25
CA ALA A 166 7.70 -16.56 16.47
C ALA A 166 8.91 -17.10 15.68
N GLY A 167 9.69 -16.21 15.08
CA GLY A 167 10.85 -16.55 14.26
C GLY A 167 10.53 -17.14 12.88
N GLN A 168 9.25 -17.33 12.53
CA GLN A 168 8.88 -17.80 11.20
C GLN A 168 9.31 -16.77 10.14
N PRO A 169 10.07 -17.15 9.10
CA PRO A 169 10.36 -16.25 7.99
C PRO A 169 9.08 -15.82 7.29
N LEU A 170 8.94 -14.52 7.00
CA LEU A 170 7.73 -14.01 6.38
C LEU A 170 7.52 -14.61 4.99
N ASN A 171 8.61 -14.77 4.24
CA ASN A 171 8.59 -15.38 2.91
C ASN A 171 8.26 -16.89 2.91
N SER A 172 8.08 -17.53 4.07
CA SER A 172 7.65 -18.94 4.17
C SER A 172 6.15 -19.09 4.43
N ILE A 173 5.40 -17.99 4.48
CA ILE A 173 3.98 -17.98 4.83
C ILE A 173 3.14 -18.25 3.57
N ASN A 174 2.55 -19.45 3.48
CA ASN A 174 1.65 -19.83 2.39
C ASN A 174 0.34 -19.05 2.42
N ILE A 175 -0.13 -18.62 1.25
CA ILE A 175 -1.42 -17.92 1.07
C ILE A 175 -2.44 -18.84 0.38
N SER A 176 -3.73 -18.62 0.66
CA SER A 176 -4.83 -19.22 -0.11
C SER A 176 -5.49 -18.24 -1.07
N HIS A 177 -5.32 -16.94 -0.85
CA HIS A 177 -5.95 -15.88 -1.63
C HIS A 177 -4.98 -14.75 -1.96
N ALA A 178 -5.18 -14.12 -3.12
CA ALA A 178 -4.50 -12.90 -3.51
C ALA A 178 -5.52 -11.86 -4.01
N PHE A 179 -5.44 -10.64 -3.49
CA PHE A 179 -6.39 -9.57 -3.78
C PHE A 179 -5.67 -8.28 -4.17
N ILE A 180 -5.82 -7.87 -5.43
CA ILE A 180 -5.38 -6.54 -5.91
C ILE A 180 -6.62 -5.68 -6.09
N GLY A 181 -6.82 -4.70 -5.21
CA GLY A 181 -8.01 -3.87 -5.19
C GLY A 181 -7.99 -2.87 -4.04
N SER A 182 -8.97 -1.96 -4.02
CA SER A 182 -9.12 -0.81 -3.10
C SER A 182 -8.84 0.54 -3.79
N CYS A 183 -9.43 1.61 -3.26
CA CYS A 183 -9.06 2.98 -3.59
C CYS A 183 -7.59 3.33 -3.26
N THR A 184 -6.92 2.48 -2.48
CA THR A 184 -5.51 2.64 -2.09
C THR A 184 -4.54 2.28 -3.22
N ASN A 185 -4.70 1.09 -3.80
CA ASN A 185 -3.73 0.47 -4.71
C ASN A 185 -4.44 -0.44 -5.74
N ALA A 186 -5.11 0.21 -6.70
CA ALA A 186 -5.77 -0.39 -7.86
C ALA A 186 -5.98 0.65 -8.98
N ARG A 187 -5.08 1.63 -9.07
CA ARG A 187 -5.04 2.64 -10.14
C ARG A 187 -4.31 2.06 -11.35
N ILE A 188 -4.25 2.79 -12.45
CA ILE A 188 -3.66 2.23 -13.66
C ILE A 188 -2.18 1.89 -13.50
N GLU A 189 -1.40 2.70 -12.77
CA GLU A 189 0.01 2.38 -12.51
C GLU A 189 0.21 1.13 -11.65
N ASP A 190 -0.68 0.90 -10.67
CA ASP A 190 -0.67 -0.29 -9.82
C ASP A 190 -0.90 -1.55 -10.66
N LEU A 191 -1.88 -1.50 -11.58
CA LEU A 191 -2.22 -2.60 -12.47
C LEU A 191 -1.10 -2.87 -13.47
N ARG A 192 -0.46 -1.84 -14.03
CA ARG A 192 0.71 -2.01 -14.90
C ARG A 192 1.85 -2.70 -14.16
N ALA A 193 2.17 -2.24 -12.94
CA ALA A 193 3.22 -2.85 -12.13
C ALA A 193 2.94 -4.32 -11.80
N ALA A 194 1.68 -4.66 -11.45
CA ALA A 194 1.28 -6.04 -11.22
C ALA A 194 1.33 -6.88 -12.52
N ALA A 195 0.93 -6.32 -13.67
CA ALA A 195 0.95 -7.03 -14.94
C ALA A 195 2.37 -7.42 -15.38
N GLU A 196 3.37 -6.55 -15.13
CA GLU A 196 4.77 -6.86 -15.42
C GLU A 196 5.29 -8.06 -14.62
N VAL A 197 4.84 -8.24 -13.37
CA VAL A 197 5.17 -9.42 -12.56
C VAL A 197 4.51 -10.68 -13.11
N VAL A 198 3.25 -10.56 -13.54
CA VAL A 198 2.38 -11.68 -13.93
C VAL A 198 2.63 -12.18 -15.36
N ARG A 199 3.14 -11.33 -16.25
CA ARG A 199 3.26 -11.62 -17.70
C ARG A 199 3.97 -12.95 -17.96
N GLY A 200 3.27 -13.85 -18.67
CA GLY A 200 3.80 -15.16 -19.05
C GLY A 200 3.87 -16.18 -17.91
N LYS A 201 3.27 -15.89 -16.75
CA LYS A 201 3.22 -16.78 -15.57
C LYS A 201 1.76 -17.12 -15.24
N SER A 202 1.56 -18.06 -14.33
CA SER A 202 0.24 -18.48 -13.86
C SER A 202 0.17 -18.46 -12.34
N VAL A 203 -1.00 -18.09 -11.81
CA VAL A 203 -1.34 -18.16 -10.39
C VAL A 203 -1.16 -19.59 -9.90
N ALA A 204 -0.59 -19.75 -8.71
CA ALA A 204 -0.40 -21.05 -8.09
C ALA A 204 -1.76 -21.77 -7.95
N SER A 205 -1.81 -23.08 -8.22
CA SER A 205 -3.06 -23.86 -8.21
C SER A 205 -3.75 -23.91 -6.84
N THR A 206 -3.04 -23.56 -5.77
CA THR A 206 -3.55 -23.46 -4.39
C THR A 206 -4.07 -22.07 -4.04
N VAL A 207 -3.97 -21.09 -4.95
CA VAL A 207 -4.34 -19.69 -4.70
C VAL A 207 -5.51 -19.29 -5.56
N ARG A 208 -6.53 -18.70 -4.93
CA ARG A 208 -7.57 -17.96 -5.62
C ARG A 208 -7.19 -16.48 -5.70
N ALA A 209 -6.91 -15.99 -6.90
CA ALA A 209 -6.46 -14.62 -7.11
C ALA A 209 -7.52 -13.78 -7.81
N MET A 210 -7.71 -12.52 -7.40
CA MET A 210 -8.66 -11.62 -8.01
C MET A 210 -8.15 -10.19 -8.09
N ILE A 211 -8.63 -9.46 -9.09
CA ILE A 211 -8.34 -8.04 -9.30
C ILE A 211 -9.63 -7.24 -9.42
N VAL A 212 -9.71 -6.16 -8.66
CA VAL A 212 -10.81 -5.20 -8.62
C VAL A 212 -10.26 -3.81 -8.93
N PRO A 213 -10.46 -3.28 -10.15
CA PRO A 213 -9.99 -1.94 -10.50
C PRO A 213 -10.58 -0.85 -9.62
N GLY A 214 -9.79 0.18 -9.30
CA GLY A 214 -10.20 1.25 -8.38
C GLY A 214 -11.33 2.14 -8.89
N SER A 215 -11.60 2.14 -10.19
CA SER A 215 -12.74 2.83 -10.81
C SER A 215 -13.10 2.22 -12.15
N SER A 216 -14.29 2.52 -12.67
CA SER A 216 -14.71 2.08 -14.00
C SER A 216 -13.85 2.68 -15.12
N GLN A 217 -13.28 3.88 -14.90
CA GLN A 217 -12.32 4.49 -15.83
C GLN A 217 -11.00 3.71 -15.87
N VAL A 218 -10.46 3.35 -14.70
CA VAL A 218 -9.24 2.53 -14.62
C VAL A 218 -9.47 1.16 -15.22
N ARG A 219 -10.64 0.55 -14.99
CA ARG A 219 -11.01 -0.73 -15.60
C ARG A 219 -11.01 -0.64 -17.13
N ALA A 220 -11.72 0.34 -17.70
CA ALA A 220 -11.79 0.53 -19.14
C ALA A 220 -10.39 0.77 -19.75
N GLN A 221 -9.58 1.60 -19.10
CA GLN A 221 -8.20 1.84 -19.51
C GLN A 221 -7.34 0.58 -19.45
N ALA A 222 -7.45 -0.22 -18.40
CA ALA A 222 -6.72 -1.48 -18.26
C ALA A 222 -7.13 -2.53 -19.32
N GLU A 223 -8.40 -2.51 -19.75
CA GLU A 223 -8.89 -3.34 -20.86
C GLU A 223 -8.34 -2.86 -22.21
N GLU A 224 -8.34 -1.55 -22.45
CA GLU A 224 -7.76 -0.94 -23.66
C GLU A 224 -6.25 -1.21 -23.78
N GLU A 225 -5.53 -1.16 -22.67
CA GLU A 225 -4.08 -1.46 -22.61
C GLU A 225 -3.76 -2.97 -22.64
N GLY A 226 -4.77 -3.84 -22.67
CA GLY A 226 -4.60 -5.30 -22.67
C GLY A 226 -4.12 -5.89 -21.34
N LEU A 227 -4.12 -5.11 -20.26
CA LEU A 227 -3.72 -5.58 -18.93
C LEU A 227 -4.70 -6.61 -18.38
N ALA A 228 -5.99 -6.41 -18.61
CA ALA A 228 -7.03 -7.35 -18.17
C ALA A 228 -6.79 -8.77 -18.72
N GLU A 229 -6.38 -8.88 -19.99
CA GLU A 229 -6.10 -10.15 -20.64
C GLU A 229 -4.88 -10.86 -20.02
N ILE A 230 -3.82 -10.11 -19.70
CA ILE A 230 -2.63 -10.64 -18.99
C ILE A 230 -3.05 -11.30 -17.67
N PHE A 231 -3.92 -10.63 -16.91
CA PHE A 231 -4.39 -11.13 -15.62
C PHE A 231 -5.30 -12.36 -15.78
N ILE A 232 -6.23 -12.33 -16.72
CA ILE A 232 -7.15 -13.46 -16.98
C ILE A 232 -6.35 -14.69 -17.43
N GLN A 233 -5.40 -14.53 -18.34
CA GLN A 233 -4.54 -15.63 -18.82
C GLN A 233 -3.70 -16.25 -17.70
N ALA A 234 -3.26 -15.43 -16.75
CA ALA A 234 -2.54 -15.93 -15.58
C ALA A 234 -3.46 -16.61 -14.54
N GLY A 235 -4.78 -16.48 -14.66
CA GLY A 235 -5.74 -17.10 -13.74
C GLY A 235 -6.29 -16.17 -12.65
N PHE A 236 -6.12 -14.85 -12.78
CA PHE A 236 -6.81 -13.90 -11.92
C PHE A 236 -8.28 -13.74 -12.35
N GLU A 237 -9.17 -13.68 -11.37
CA GLU A 237 -10.54 -13.24 -11.58
C GLU A 237 -10.57 -11.73 -11.85
N TRP A 238 -10.97 -11.32 -13.06
CA TRP A 238 -11.14 -9.92 -13.42
C TRP A 238 -12.55 -9.43 -13.05
N ARG A 239 -12.64 -8.61 -11.99
CA ARG A 239 -13.93 -8.18 -11.41
C ARG A 239 -14.34 -6.78 -11.87
N GLN A 240 -15.60 -6.43 -11.59
CA GLN A 240 -16.09 -5.06 -11.76
C GLN A 240 -15.49 -4.13 -10.69
N SER A 241 -15.34 -2.85 -11.03
CA SER A 241 -14.81 -1.85 -10.08
C SER A 241 -15.74 -1.67 -8.88
N GLY A 242 -15.19 -1.69 -7.66
CA GLY A 242 -15.97 -1.54 -6.42
C GLY A 242 -15.11 -1.73 -5.16
N CYS A 243 -15.74 -1.65 -3.98
CA CYS A 243 -15.03 -1.85 -2.71
C CYS A 243 -14.65 -3.33 -2.47
N SER A 244 -15.50 -4.29 -2.86
CA SER A 244 -15.22 -5.74 -2.81
C SER A 244 -14.61 -6.16 -1.46
N MET A 245 -13.54 -6.96 -1.47
CA MET A 245 -12.85 -7.49 -0.30
C MET A 245 -12.17 -6.39 0.54
N CYS A 246 -12.05 -5.15 0.08
CA CYS A 246 -11.53 -4.05 0.90
C CYS A 246 -12.43 -3.76 2.13
N LEU A 247 -13.71 -4.11 2.04
CA LEU A 247 -14.74 -3.94 3.07
C LEU A 247 -15.56 -5.23 3.32
N ALA A 248 -15.13 -6.38 2.77
CA ALA A 248 -15.90 -7.62 2.76
C ALA A 248 -17.35 -7.41 2.28
N MET A 249 -17.49 -6.74 1.13
CA MET A 249 -18.79 -6.45 0.52
C MET A 249 -19.05 -7.38 -0.66
N ASN A 250 -20.33 -7.51 -1.02
CA ASN A 250 -20.81 -8.46 -2.04
C ASN A 250 -20.48 -9.91 -1.62
N ASP A 251 -20.25 -10.79 -2.60
CA ASP A 251 -19.85 -12.18 -2.36
C ASP A 251 -18.31 -12.34 -2.17
N ASP A 252 -17.57 -11.22 -2.08
CA ASP A 252 -16.12 -11.21 -1.93
C ASP A 252 -15.71 -11.21 -0.45
N VAL A 253 -16.04 -12.31 0.25
CA VAL A 253 -15.79 -12.52 1.68
C VAL A 253 -14.92 -13.76 1.89
N LEU A 254 -13.86 -13.62 2.67
CA LEU A 254 -12.95 -14.72 3.03
C LEU A 254 -13.54 -15.59 4.15
N SER A 255 -13.25 -16.90 4.09
CA SER A 255 -13.66 -17.86 5.12
C SER A 255 -12.70 -17.88 6.31
N PRO A 256 -13.12 -18.38 7.49
CA PRO A 256 -12.22 -18.56 8.62
C PRO A 256 -10.99 -19.39 8.25
N GLY A 257 -9.80 -18.87 8.56
CA GLY A 257 -8.53 -19.52 8.28
C GLY A 257 -7.93 -19.23 6.90
N ASP A 258 -8.71 -18.66 5.97
CA ASP A 258 -8.16 -18.17 4.70
C ASP A 258 -7.06 -17.15 4.96
N ARG A 259 -6.00 -17.22 4.14
CA ARG A 259 -4.88 -16.29 4.22
C ARG A 259 -4.73 -15.53 2.92
N CYS A 260 -4.85 -14.21 2.99
CA CYS A 260 -4.87 -13.33 1.84
C CYS A 260 -3.64 -12.43 1.79
N ALA A 261 -2.94 -12.41 0.65
CA ALA A 261 -2.07 -11.31 0.26
C ALA A 261 -2.93 -10.20 -0.37
N SER A 262 -2.91 -8.99 0.18
CA SER A 262 -3.85 -7.93 -0.18
C SER A 262 -3.18 -6.59 -0.41
N SER A 263 -3.60 -5.85 -1.45
CA SER A 263 -3.16 -4.47 -1.70
C SER A 263 -3.97 -3.42 -0.94
N THR A 264 -4.93 -3.84 -0.11
CA THR A 264 -5.76 -2.94 0.73
C THR A 264 -4.91 -2.18 1.77
N ASN A 265 -5.51 -1.21 2.44
CA ASN A 265 -4.88 -0.41 3.50
C ASN A 265 -5.09 -0.97 4.92
N ARG A 266 -6.01 -1.91 5.13
CA ARG A 266 -6.42 -2.36 6.47
C ARG A 266 -6.57 -3.88 6.54
N ASN A 267 -6.01 -4.46 7.59
CA ASN A 267 -6.05 -5.89 7.92
C ASN A 267 -6.52 -6.18 9.35
N PHE A 268 -7.35 -5.30 9.92
CA PHE A 268 -7.97 -5.54 11.22
C PHE A 268 -8.74 -6.86 11.23
N GLU A 269 -8.80 -7.51 12.40
CA GLU A 269 -9.52 -8.77 12.58
C GLU A 269 -10.96 -8.67 12.02
N GLY A 270 -11.33 -9.59 11.13
CA GLY A 270 -12.67 -9.61 10.53
C GLY A 270 -12.87 -8.70 9.31
N ARG A 271 -11.88 -7.87 8.94
CA ARG A 271 -12.03 -6.85 7.89
C ARG A 271 -12.41 -7.40 6.52
N GLN A 272 -11.85 -8.54 6.13
CA GLN A 272 -12.11 -9.20 4.85
C GLN A 272 -13.01 -10.45 5.00
N GLY A 273 -13.53 -10.69 6.20
CA GLY A 273 -14.23 -11.92 6.58
C GLY A 273 -13.84 -12.36 7.99
N ALA A 274 -14.80 -12.94 8.72
CA ALA A 274 -14.58 -13.39 10.09
C ALA A 274 -13.52 -14.51 10.13
N GLY A 275 -12.45 -14.30 10.91
CA GLY A 275 -11.34 -15.25 11.03
C GLY A 275 -10.40 -15.32 9.81
N ALA A 276 -10.54 -14.42 8.84
CA ALA A 276 -9.62 -14.29 7.71
C ALA A 276 -8.30 -13.63 8.14
N ARG A 277 -7.19 -14.06 7.54
CA ARG A 277 -5.83 -13.63 7.89
C ARG A 277 -5.24 -12.83 6.73
N THR A 278 -5.21 -11.51 6.86
CA THR A 278 -4.81 -10.63 5.76
C THR A 278 -3.42 -10.03 5.98
N HIS A 279 -2.59 -10.12 4.94
CA HIS A 279 -1.28 -9.50 4.83
C HIS A 279 -1.34 -8.35 3.82
N LEU A 280 -1.03 -7.13 4.27
CA LEU A 280 -0.99 -5.94 3.42
C LEU A 280 0.37 -5.87 2.74
N MET A 281 0.41 -5.57 1.44
CA MET A 281 1.64 -5.32 0.67
C MET A 281 1.33 -4.54 -0.62
N SER A 282 2.34 -4.23 -1.44
CA SER A 282 2.13 -3.56 -2.73
C SER A 282 1.44 -4.47 -3.77
N PRO A 283 0.74 -3.94 -4.78
CA PRO A 283 0.12 -4.75 -5.85
C PRO A 283 1.08 -5.72 -6.53
N ALA A 284 2.30 -5.27 -6.81
CA ALA A 284 3.32 -6.09 -7.44
C ALA A 284 3.78 -7.25 -6.51
N MET A 285 3.86 -6.99 -5.20
CA MET A 285 4.11 -8.04 -4.19
C MET A 285 2.94 -9.03 -4.06
N VAL A 286 1.69 -8.55 -4.13
CA VAL A 286 0.51 -9.45 -4.15
C VAL A 286 0.53 -10.34 -5.39
N ALA A 287 0.83 -9.76 -6.56
CA ALA A 287 0.99 -10.50 -7.80
C ALA A 287 2.09 -11.57 -7.68
N ALA A 288 3.26 -11.20 -7.15
CA ALA A 288 4.36 -12.13 -6.93
C ALA A 288 3.95 -13.28 -6.00
N ALA A 289 3.25 -12.97 -4.90
CA ALA A 289 2.76 -13.96 -3.96
C ALA A 289 1.70 -14.89 -4.58
N ALA A 290 0.82 -14.36 -5.45
CA ALA A 290 -0.17 -15.14 -6.17
C ALA A 290 0.47 -16.21 -7.09
N ILE A 291 1.57 -15.85 -7.75
CA ILE A 291 2.33 -16.78 -8.60
C ILE A 291 3.07 -17.83 -7.76
N ARG A 292 3.67 -17.44 -6.63
CA ARG A 292 4.47 -18.35 -5.78
C ARG A 292 3.65 -19.23 -4.84
N GLY A 293 2.44 -18.83 -4.48
CA GLY A 293 1.62 -19.53 -3.48
C GLY A 293 1.96 -19.19 -2.01
N HIS A 294 2.92 -18.29 -1.79
CA HIS A 294 3.34 -17.81 -0.49
C HIS A 294 3.81 -16.36 -0.58
N LEU A 295 3.92 -15.67 0.56
CA LEU A 295 4.51 -14.33 0.61
C LEU A 295 5.93 -14.39 0.03
N THR A 296 6.30 -13.46 -0.84
CA THR A 296 7.59 -13.49 -1.54
C THR A 296 8.06 -12.09 -1.83
N ASP A 297 9.37 -11.90 -2.00
CA ASP A 297 9.93 -10.65 -2.48
C ASP A 297 9.66 -10.50 -3.98
N VAL A 298 9.07 -9.37 -4.38
CA VAL A 298 8.75 -9.07 -5.79
C VAL A 298 10.01 -8.99 -6.65
N ARG A 299 11.16 -8.70 -6.07
CA ARG A 299 12.45 -8.59 -6.79
C ARG A 299 12.99 -9.94 -7.23
N GLU A 300 12.40 -11.04 -6.78
CA GLU A 300 12.80 -12.43 -7.06
C GLU A 300 11.85 -13.15 -8.05
N VAL A 301 10.90 -12.43 -8.66
CA VAL A 301 9.86 -12.99 -9.53
C VAL A 301 9.87 -12.33 -10.89
#